data_AF-A0AAF0W404-F1
#
_entry.id   AF-A0AAF0W404-F1
#
_cell.length_a   1.000
_cell.length_b   1.000
_cell.length_c   1.000
_cell.angle_alpha   90.00
_cell.angle_beta   90.00
_cell.angle_gamma   90.00
#
_symmetry.space_group_name_H-M   'P 1'
#
loop_
_entity.id
_entity.type
_entity.pdbx_description
1 polymer ?
#
loop_
_entity_poly.entity_id
_entity_poly.type
_entity_poly.pdbx_seq_one_letter_code
_entity_poly.pdbx_strand_id
1 'polypeptide(L)'
;MKSLIFASLVATLLILLSTHAEAKQGKLHPTDRCSVSKHTKATLTVNSFEKGGGSGPCACDGQFHDDDTRIVALSPCWYNGGSRCMNTIIINANGRSVDAIVVDECAGCNAIVDASKAVWKALGLDTNVGVYGITWTDSLILASLVATLLILLSTHAEAKHGKLYPADRCSVSKHTKATLTVNSFEKGGGSGPCACDGQFHDDDTRIVALSPCWYNGGSRCMNRIIINANGQSVDAIVVDECAGCNAIVDASKAVWNALGLDTNVGVYDITWTDA
;
A
#
# COMPACT_ATOMS: atom_id res chain seq x y z
N MET A 1 12.42 -18.22 2.86
CA MET A 1 12.58 -17.71 4.25
C MET A 1 12.05 -16.29 4.45
N LYS A 2 12.29 -15.33 3.54
CA LYS A 2 11.75 -13.96 3.65
C LYS A 2 10.21 -13.88 3.65
N SER A 3 9.52 -14.67 2.82
CA SER A 3 8.04 -14.72 2.72
C SER A 3 7.34 -15.21 4.00
N LEU A 4 7.92 -16.19 4.72
CA LEU A 4 7.37 -16.71 5.99
C LEU A 4 7.46 -15.70 7.14
N ILE A 5 8.51 -14.87 7.15
CA ILE A 5 8.69 -13.81 8.16
C ILE A 5 7.67 -12.69 7.92
N PHE A 6 7.40 -12.34 6.66
CA PHE A 6 6.40 -11.32 6.31
C PHE A 6 4.96 -11.77 6.60
N ALA A 7 4.59 -13.00 6.25
CA ALA A 7 3.27 -13.54 6.58
C ALA A 7 3.04 -13.64 8.10
N SER A 8 4.09 -14.00 8.85
CA SER A 8 4.05 -14.05 10.31
C SER A 8 3.88 -12.65 10.93
N LEU A 9 4.59 -11.61 10.44
CA LEU A 9 4.41 -10.25 10.95
C LEU A 9 2.99 -9.69 10.70
N VAL A 10 2.42 -9.95 9.52
CA VAL A 10 1.08 -9.47 9.15
C VAL A 10 -0.01 -10.18 9.98
N ALA A 11 0.11 -11.50 10.18
CA ALA A 11 -0.81 -12.23 11.05
C ALA A 11 -0.75 -11.74 12.51
N THR A 12 0.47 -11.45 13.01
CA THR A 12 0.65 -10.95 14.37
C THR A 12 0.05 -9.55 14.55
N LEU A 13 0.15 -8.68 13.53
CA LEU A 13 -0.42 -7.33 13.54
C LEU A 13 -1.96 -7.33 13.43
N LEU A 14 -2.55 -8.25 12.65
CA LEU A 14 -4.00 -8.46 12.59
C LEU A 14 -4.59 -8.98 13.91
N ILE A 15 -3.85 -9.84 14.61
CA ILE A 15 -4.24 -10.33 15.95
C ILE A 15 -4.18 -9.21 16.99
N LEU A 16 -3.19 -8.32 16.93
CA LEU A 16 -3.09 -7.13 17.79
C LEU A 16 -4.24 -6.13 17.56
N LEU A 17 -4.84 -6.09 16.37
CA LEU A 17 -5.98 -5.23 16.05
C LEU A 17 -7.35 -5.83 16.42
N SER A 18 -7.41 -7.13 16.77
CA SER A 18 -8.67 -7.87 16.92
C SER A 18 -9.07 -8.23 18.35
N THR A 19 -8.34 -7.78 19.38
CA THR A 19 -8.72 -8.08 20.78
C THR A 19 -9.89 -7.22 21.24
N HIS A 20 -11.12 -7.70 21.02
CA HIS A 20 -12.31 -7.19 21.69
C HIS A 20 -12.47 -7.90 23.05
N ALA A 21 -12.25 -7.16 24.13
CA ALA A 21 -12.58 -7.62 25.47
C ALA A 21 -14.06 -7.32 25.76
N GLU A 22 -14.85 -8.38 26.03
CA GLU A 22 -16.23 -8.27 26.51
C GLU A 22 -16.26 -7.73 27.95
N ALA A 23 -17.08 -6.70 28.19
CA ALA A 23 -17.21 -6.06 29.50
C ALA A 23 -18.27 -6.76 30.36
N LYS A 24 -17.89 -7.22 31.56
CA LYS A 24 -18.84 -7.49 32.65
C LYS A 24 -19.01 -6.25 33.53
N GLN A 25 -20.26 -5.92 33.87
CA GLN A 25 -20.60 -4.79 34.73
C GLN A 25 -20.08 -5.00 36.16
N GLY A 26 -19.25 -4.07 36.63
CA GLY A 26 -18.76 -3.96 38.01
C GLY A 26 -18.46 -2.50 38.36
N LYS A 27 -18.62 -2.13 39.64
CA LYS A 27 -18.48 -0.77 40.21
C LYS A 27 -17.18 -0.06 39.79
N LEU A 28 -17.28 1.21 39.36
CA LEU A 28 -16.16 2.00 38.85
C LEU A 28 -15.07 2.30 39.90
N HIS A 29 -13.83 1.91 39.60
CA HIS A 29 -12.60 2.27 40.30
C HIS A 29 -11.97 3.54 39.70
N PRO A 30 -11.08 4.28 40.40
CA PRO A 30 -10.44 5.50 39.88
C PRO A 30 -9.68 5.34 38.56
N THR A 31 -9.23 4.12 38.25
CA THR A 31 -8.59 3.74 36.98
C THR A 31 -9.56 3.74 35.78
N ASP A 32 -10.87 3.66 36.01
CA ASP A 32 -11.87 3.60 34.93
C ASP A 32 -12.14 4.95 34.28
N ARG A 33 -11.69 6.05 34.89
CA ARG A 33 -11.79 7.41 34.30
C ARG A 33 -10.84 7.63 33.13
N CYS A 34 -9.81 6.80 33.01
CA CYS A 34 -8.78 6.92 32.00
C CYS A 34 -9.00 5.92 30.85
N SER A 35 -10.04 5.07 30.97
CA SER A 35 -10.45 4.11 29.94
C SER A 35 -11.12 4.82 28.76
N VAL A 36 -10.49 4.74 27.60
CA VAL A 36 -11.05 5.22 26.33
C VAL A 36 -11.86 4.08 25.70
N SER A 37 -13.07 4.40 25.24
CA SER A 37 -13.99 3.50 24.54
C SER A 37 -14.44 4.11 23.21
N LYS A 38 -15.26 3.38 22.44
CA LYS A 38 -15.86 3.89 21.19
C LYS A 38 -16.70 5.16 21.37
N HIS A 39 -17.15 5.45 22.59
CA HIS A 39 -18.00 6.61 22.92
C HIS A 39 -17.58 7.23 24.26
N THR A 40 -16.30 7.57 24.40
CA THR A 40 -15.76 8.17 25.63
C THR A 40 -16.45 9.49 25.90
N LYS A 41 -17.19 9.59 27.00
CA LYS A 41 -17.88 10.84 27.39
C LYS A 41 -16.86 11.86 27.90
N ALA A 42 -17.01 13.11 27.48
CA ALA A 42 -16.16 14.21 27.91
C ALA A 42 -16.93 15.53 27.95
N THR A 43 -16.32 16.51 28.61
CA THR A 43 -16.70 17.92 28.47
C THR A 43 -15.78 18.58 27.45
N LEU A 44 -16.36 19.23 26.45
CA LEU A 44 -15.67 20.09 25.51
C LEU A 44 -15.58 21.50 26.10
N THR A 45 -14.39 22.07 26.16
CA THR A 45 -14.15 23.48 26.50
C THR A 45 -13.55 24.21 25.30
N VAL A 46 -13.58 25.55 25.32
CA VAL A 46 -12.94 26.38 24.28
C VAL A 46 -11.61 26.91 24.79
N ASN A 47 -10.55 26.69 24.01
CA ASN A 47 -9.22 27.19 24.30
C ASN A 47 -8.56 27.77 23.05
N SER A 48 -7.65 28.71 23.28
CA SER A 48 -6.77 29.27 22.26
C SER A 48 -5.40 28.60 22.32
N PHE A 49 -4.90 28.18 21.16
CA PHE A 49 -3.57 27.57 21.00
C PHE A 49 -2.57 28.53 20.35
N GLU A 50 -3.01 29.75 20.08
CA GLU A 50 -2.21 30.79 19.46
C GLU A 50 -1.20 31.39 20.45
N LYS A 51 -0.16 31.99 19.88
CA LYS A 51 0.81 32.75 20.66
C LYS A 51 0.12 33.95 21.30
N GLY A 52 0.08 33.97 22.63
CA GLY A 52 -0.62 35.02 23.40
C GLY A 52 -2.04 34.65 23.82
N GLY A 53 -2.51 33.43 23.51
CA GLY A 53 -3.82 32.89 23.90
C GLY A 53 -3.95 32.49 25.37
N GLY A 54 -2.89 32.65 26.18
CA GLY A 54 -2.90 32.39 27.63
C GLY A 54 -2.30 31.05 28.06
N SER A 55 -1.96 30.17 27.11
CA SER A 55 -1.17 28.95 27.34
C SER A 55 0.27 29.08 26.81
N GLY A 56 1.16 28.21 27.29
CA GLY A 56 2.49 28.05 26.71
C GLY A 56 2.45 27.30 25.38
N PRO A 57 3.61 27.06 24.74
CA PRO A 57 3.68 26.19 23.57
C PRO A 57 3.13 24.79 23.87
N CYS A 58 2.50 24.16 22.90
CA CYS A 58 1.79 22.89 23.05
C CYS A 58 2.75 21.73 23.37
N ALA A 59 2.35 20.83 24.27
CA ALA A 59 3.20 19.77 24.81
C ALA A 59 3.69 18.74 23.77
N CYS A 60 2.98 18.55 22.65
CA CYS A 60 3.37 17.53 21.68
C CYS A 60 4.55 17.94 20.78
N ASP A 61 4.71 19.22 20.47
CA ASP A 61 5.71 19.71 19.52
C ASP A 61 6.43 21.00 19.93
N GLY A 62 6.05 21.60 21.06
CA GLY A 62 6.61 22.85 21.54
C GLY A 62 6.24 24.06 20.69
N GLN A 63 5.13 24.01 19.93
CA GLN A 63 4.70 25.08 19.03
C GLN A 63 3.36 25.71 19.47
N PHE A 64 3.09 26.90 18.94
CA PHE A 64 1.75 27.50 18.96
C PHE A 64 1.06 27.16 17.65
N HIS A 65 -0.26 27.02 17.70
CA HIS A 65 -1.07 26.64 16.55
C HIS A 65 -2.22 27.63 16.35
N ASP A 66 -2.67 27.78 15.11
CA ASP A 66 -3.75 28.70 14.73
C ASP A 66 -5.11 28.15 15.19
N ASP A 67 -5.96 29.01 15.77
CA ASP A 67 -7.27 28.62 16.31
C ASP A 67 -8.32 28.24 15.24
N ASP A 68 -8.04 28.55 13.97
CA ASP A 68 -8.80 28.08 12.82
C ASP A 68 -8.41 26.64 12.39
N THR A 69 -7.41 26.03 13.04
CA THR A 69 -7.05 24.62 12.87
C THR A 69 -7.86 23.74 13.83
N ARG A 70 -8.29 22.56 13.39
CA ARG A 70 -9.04 21.61 14.24
C ARG A 70 -8.10 20.84 15.16
N ILE A 71 -7.79 21.44 16.31
CA ILE A 71 -6.86 20.90 17.31
C ILE A 71 -7.46 20.90 18.71
N VAL A 72 -6.92 20.04 19.57
CA VAL A 72 -7.33 19.88 20.96
C VAL A 72 -6.17 19.60 21.92
N ALA A 73 -6.38 19.96 23.18
CA ALA A 73 -5.66 19.43 24.33
C ALA A 73 -6.50 18.35 25.03
N LEU A 74 -5.84 17.32 25.55
CA LEU A 74 -6.51 16.26 26.33
C LEU A 74 -6.15 16.37 27.81
N SER A 75 -7.09 16.01 28.68
CA SER A 75 -6.77 15.83 30.11
C SER A 75 -5.66 14.78 30.30
N PRO A 76 -4.87 14.82 31.41
CA PRO A 76 -3.64 14.06 31.56
C PRO A 76 -3.82 12.54 31.35
N CYS A 77 -4.94 12.01 31.84
CA CYS A 77 -5.27 10.59 31.68
C CYS A 77 -5.49 10.18 30.22
N TRP A 78 -6.08 11.04 29.39
CA TRP A 78 -6.32 10.75 27.98
C TRP A 78 -5.12 11.13 27.11
N TYR A 79 -4.40 12.18 27.48
CA TYR A 79 -3.12 12.54 26.88
C TYR A 79 -2.10 11.40 27.03
N ASN A 80 -2.10 10.73 28.19
CA ASN A 80 -1.34 9.51 28.48
C ASN A 80 0.15 9.65 28.15
N GLY A 81 0.77 10.69 28.70
CA GLY A 81 2.20 10.98 28.49
C GLY A 81 2.56 11.24 27.02
N GLY A 82 1.63 11.75 26.24
CA GLY A 82 1.83 12.07 24.82
C GLY A 82 1.59 10.91 23.87
N SER A 83 1.07 9.76 24.33
CA SER A 83 0.80 8.62 23.44
C SER A 83 -0.21 8.93 22.33
N ARG A 84 -0.97 10.02 22.47
CA ARG A 84 -1.94 10.51 21.47
C ARG A 84 -1.45 11.73 20.69
N CYS A 85 -0.22 12.20 20.92
CA CYS A 85 0.30 13.36 20.21
C CYS A 85 0.27 13.15 18.70
N MET A 86 -0.21 14.18 18.00
CA MET A 86 -0.39 14.22 16.54
C MET A 86 -1.34 13.14 15.98
N ASN A 87 -2.01 12.39 16.84
CA ASN A 87 -3.08 11.49 16.43
C ASN A 87 -4.40 12.26 16.34
N THR A 88 -5.26 11.78 15.47
CA THR A 88 -6.61 12.32 15.29
C THR A 88 -7.58 11.62 16.24
N ILE A 89 -8.48 12.40 16.84
CA ILE A 89 -9.67 11.89 17.51
C ILE A 89 -10.92 12.35 16.76
N ILE A 90 -12.01 11.61 16.89
CA ILE A 90 -13.32 11.98 16.36
C ILE A 90 -14.19 12.43 17.54
N ILE A 91 -14.67 13.66 17.49
CA ILE A 91 -15.54 14.27 18.49
C ILE A 91 -16.96 14.34 17.94
N ASN A 92 -17.94 13.92 18.73
CA ASN A 92 -19.35 13.92 18.39
C ASN A 92 -20.14 14.79 19.36
N ALA A 93 -20.90 15.74 18.82
CA ALA A 93 -21.74 16.68 19.56
C ALA A 93 -22.86 17.21 18.66
N ASN A 94 -24.03 17.53 19.22
CA ASN A 94 -25.13 18.19 18.48
C ASN A 94 -25.51 17.50 17.14
N GLY A 95 -25.46 16.16 17.10
CA GLY A 95 -25.73 15.38 15.88
C GLY A 95 -24.67 15.51 14.77
N ARG A 96 -23.53 16.14 15.06
CA ARG A 96 -22.38 16.30 14.15
C ARG A 96 -21.14 15.59 14.68
N SER A 97 -20.20 15.35 13.78
CA SER A 97 -18.90 14.74 14.07
C SER A 97 -17.79 15.58 13.45
N VAL A 98 -16.66 15.68 14.13
CA VAL A 98 -15.48 16.39 13.64
C VAL A 98 -14.20 15.65 14.02
N ASP A 99 -13.24 15.62 13.10
CA ASP A 99 -11.86 15.21 13.33
C ASP A 99 -11.04 16.36 13.95
N ALA A 100 -10.26 16.05 14.98
CA ALA A 100 -9.32 16.99 15.57
C ALA A 100 -7.99 16.32 15.93
N ILE A 101 -6.89 17.05 15.77
CA ILE A 101 -5.55 16.57 16.10
C ILE A 101 -5.22 16.92 17.55
N VAL A 102 -4.69 15.96 18.30
CA VAL A 102 -4.22 16.20 19.66
C VAL A 102 -2.84 16.85 19.60
N VAL A 103 -2.72 18.07 20.12
CA VAL A 103 -1.47 18.84 20.11
C VAL A 103 -0.95 19.14 21.51
N ASP A 104 -1.79 19.03 22.54
CA ASP A 104 -1.42 19.48 23.88
C ASP A 104 -2.01 18.63 25.02
N GLU A 105 -1.46 18.83 26.22
CA GLU A 105 -1.96 18.31 27.48
C GLU A 105 -2.60 19.44 28.29
N CYS A 106 -3.87 19.30 28.62
CA CYS A 106 -4.46 20.19 29.63
C CYS A 106 -4.13 19.66 31.03
N ALA A 107 -2.97 20.07 31.57
CA ALA A 107 -2.44 19.57 32.86
C ALA A 107 -3.39 19.74 34.06
N GLY A 108 -4.25 20.78 34.05
CA GLY A 108 -5.23 21.06 35.10
C GLY A 108 -6.62 20.45 34.88
N CYS A 109 -6.83 19.75 33.77
CA CYS A 109 -8.14 19.25 33.37
C CYS A 109 -8.44 17.84 33.90
N ASN A 110 -9.74 17.52 34.06
CA ASN A 110 -10.21 16.17 34.30
C ASN A 110 -11.41 15.86 33.41
N ALA A 111 -11.29 14.83 32.57
CA ALA A 111 -12.31 14.43 31.61
C ALA A 111 -12.76 15.54 30.63
N ILE A 112 -11.81 16.42 30.27
CA ILE A 112 -12.01 17.53 29.33
C ILE A 112 -11.24 17.26 28.03
N VAL A 113 -11.89 17.61 26.92
CA VAL A 113 -11.26 17.86 25.62
C VAL A 113 -11.28 19.37 25.44
N ASP A 114 -10.11 20.00 25.49
CA ASP A 114 -10.01 21.45 25.39
C ASP A 114 -9.73 21.84 23.94
N ALA A 115 -10.62 22.58 23.30
CA ALA A 115 -10.68 22.60 21.85
C ALA A 115 -10.63 24.00 21.25
N SER A 116 -9.95 24.08 20.11
CA SER A 116 -9.88 25.28 19.28
C SER A 116 -11.26 25.74 18.80
N LYS A 117 -11.36 27.02 18.45
CA LYS A 117 -12.58 27.62 17.89
C LYS A 117 -13.08 26.90 16.63
N ALA A 118 -12.16 26.40 15.79
CA ALA A 118 -12.53 25.62 14.60
C ALA A 118 -13.29 24.33 14.91
N VAL A 119 -12.93 23.62 15.99
CA VAL A 119 -13.64 22.40 16.43
C VAL A 119 -15.08 22.73 16.82
N TRP A 120 -15.27 23.79 17.62
CA TRP A 120 -16.59 24.27 18.04
C TRP A 120 -17.46 24.66 16.84
N LYS A 121 -16.89 25.43 15.91
CA LYS A 121 -17.57 25.87 14.67
C LYS A 121 -17.99 24.67 13.81
N ALA A 122 -17.14 23.66 13.66
CA ALA A 122 -17.45 22.46 12.87
C ALA A 122 -18.60 21.65 13.50
N LEU A 123 -18.65 21.55 14.82
CA LEU A 123 -19.75 20.93 15.57
C LEU A 123 -21.04 21.78 15.59
N GLY A 124 -21.01 22.99 15.02
CA GLY A 124 -22.14 23.91 15.05
C GLY A 124 -22.52 24.36 16.46
N LEU A 125 -21.52 24.51 17.34
CA LEU A 125 -21.68 24.96 18.71
C LEU A 125 -21.31 26.45 18.83
N ASP A 126 -22.02 27.17 19.69
CA ASP A 126 -21.69 28.56 20.03
C ASP A 126 -20.59 28.57 21.11
N THR A 127 -19.45 29.18 20.80
CA THR A 127 -18.32 29.33 21.72
C THR A 127 -18.66 30.17 22.95
N ASN A 128 -19.70 31.01 22.91
CA ASN A 128 -20.14 31.79 24.07
C ASN A 128 -20.71 30.93 25.21
N VAL A 129 -21.10 29.67 24.94
CA VAL A 129 -21.53 28.72 25.98
C VAL A 129 -20.34 28.25 26.83
N GLY A 130 -19.15 28.18 26.23
CA GLY A 130 -17.88 27.84 26.90
C GLY A 130 -17.71 26.37 27.32
N VAL A 131 -18.80 25.62 27.50
CA VAL A 131 -18.79 24.18 27.85
C VAL A 131 -19.86 23.39 27.11
N TYR A 132 -19.55 22.17 26.66
CA TYR A 132 -20.53 21.29 26.03
C TYR A 132 -20.27 19.80 26.30
N GLY A 133 -21.32 18.99 26.43
CA GLY A 133 -21.19 17.54 26.62
C GLY A 133 -20.96 16.81 25.30
N ILE A 134 -19.90 16.01 25.20
CA ILE A 134 -19.50 15.33 23.97
C ILE A 134 -19.24 13.83 24.19
N THR A 135 -19.10 13.11 23.08
CA THR A 135 -18.39 11.82 23.07
C THR A 135 -17.25 11.85 22.08
N TRP A 136 -16.17 11.13 22.35
CA TRP A 136 -15.03 11.03 21.45
C TRP A 136 -14.44 9.62 21.38
N THR A 137 -13.68 9.36 20.33
CA THR A 137 -12.94 8.11 20.11
C THR A 137 -11.63 8.39 19.38
N ASP A 138 -10.62 7.52 19.55
CA ASP A 138 -9.42 7.54 18.73
C ASP A 138 -9.79 7.28 17.26
N SER A 139 -9.19 8.03 16.33
CA SER A 139 -9.35 7.81 14.89
C SER A 139 -8.39 6.72 14.43
N LEU A 140 -8.94 5.59 14.02
CA LEU A 140 -8.16 4.49 13.44
C LEU A 140 -7.80 4.75 11.97
N ILE A 141 -8.08 5.93 11.42
CA ILE A 141 -7.90 6.22 9.99
C ILE A 141 -6.46 6.00 9.55
N LEU A 142 -5.45 6.44 10.31
CA LEU A 142 -4.04 6.18 10.01
C LEU A 142 -3.69 4.69 10.11
N ALA A 143 -4.17 3.99 11.14
CA ALA A 143 -3.95 2.55 11.29
C ALA A 143 -4.63 1.76 10.16
N SER A 144 -5.82 2.19 9.75
CA SER A 144 -6.57 1.58 8.66
C SER A 144 -5.98 1.93 7.30
N LEU A 145 -5.52 3.16 7.05
CA LEU A 145 -4.82 3.53 5.82
C LEU A 145 -3.48 2.84 5.72
N VAL A 146 -2.72 2.72 6.81
CA VAL A 146 -1.47 1.96 6.84
C VAL A 146 -1.76 0.47 6.65
N ALA A 147 -2.77 -0.10 7.31
CA ALA A 147 -3.16 -1.49 7.09
C ALA A 147 -3.65 -1.72 5.66
N THR A 148 -4.48 -0.84 5.11
CA THR A 148 -4.98 -0.90 3.73
C THR A 148 -3.85 -0.67 2.72
N LEU A 149 -2.92 0.25 2.97
CA LEU A 149 -1.73 0.49 2.15
C LEU A 149 -0.77 -0.70 2.22
N LEU A 150 -0.57 -1.30 3.40
CA LEU A 150 0.21 -2.52 3.58
C LEU A 150 -0.47 -3.70 2.86
N ILE A 151 -1.79 -3.81 2.94
CA ILE A 151 -2.57 -4.80 2.18
C ILE A 151 -2.44 -4.53 0.68
N LEU A 152 -2.57 -3.28 0.21
CA LEU A 152 -2.38 -2.87 -1.19
C LEU A 152 -0.96 -3.16 -1.67
N LEU A 153 0.07 -2.87 -0.87
CA LEU A 153 1.46 -3.20 -1.20
C LEU A 153 1.67 -4.72 -1.21
N SER A 154 0.97 -5.47 -0.35
CA SER A 154 0.99 -6.94 -0.34
C SER A 154 0.26 -7.54 -1.54
N THR A 155 -0.87 -6.97 -1.98
CA THR A 155 -1.62 -7.41 -3.16
C THR A 155 -0.96 -6.97 -4.47
N HIS A 156 -0.27 -5.81 -4.49
CA HIS A 156 0.56 -5.40 -5.62
C HIS A 156 1.85 -6.21 -5.74
N ALA A 157 2.36 -6.78 -4.63
CA ALA A 157 3.46 -7.74 -4.69
C ALA A 157 3.05 -9.08 -5.32
N GLU A 158 1.77 -9.46 -5.27
CA GLU A 158 1.24 -10.69 -5.90
C GLU A 158 0.66 -10.47 -7.31
N ALA A 159 0.35 -9.24 -7.71
CA ALA A 159 -0.15 -8.92 -9.05
C ALA A 159 0.93 -8.88 -10.17
N LYS A 160 2.09 -9.52 -9.96
CA LYS A 160 3.06 -9.80 -11.03
C LYS A 160 3.26 -11.27 -11.37
N HIS A 161 2.55 -12.20 -10.73
CA HIS A 161 2.51 -13.59 -11.24
C HIS A 161 1.10 -14.18 -11.14
N GLY A 162 0.53 -14.46 -12.31
CA GLY A 162 -0.51 -15.47 -12.46
C GLY A 162 -1.91 -14.96 -12.78
N LYS A 163 -2.16 -14.60 -14.04
CA LYS A 163 -3.37 -15.18 -14.67
C LYS A 163 -3.20 -16.70 -14.53
N LEU A 164 -4.16 -17.39 -13.91
CA LEU A 164 -4.18 -18.86 -13.90
C LEU A 164 -4.27 -19.34 -15.35
N TYR A 165 -3.13 -19.66 -15.94
CA TYR A 165 -3.08 -20.36 -17.22
C TYR A 165 -3.38 -21.83 -16.95
N PRO A 166 -4.26 -22.47 -17.73
CA PRO A 166 -4.45 -23.92 -17.68
C PRO A 166 -3.09 -24.64 -17.76
N ALA A 167 -2.84 -25.58 -16.84
CA ALA A 167 -1.51 -26.18 -16.63
C ALA A 167 -0.98 -26.93 -17.87
N ASP A 168 -1.86 -27.37 -18.77
CA ASP A 168 -1.55 -27.98 -20.05
C ASP A 168 -0.80 -27.04 -21.00
N ARG A 169 -1.07 -25.72 -20.96
CA ARG A 169 -0.41 -24.71 -21.80
C ARG A 169 1.01 -24.36 -21.36
N CYS A 170 1.39 -24.74 -20.15
CA CYS A 170 2.70 -24.46 -19.58
C CYS A 170 3.68 -25.62 -19.82
N SER A 171 3.21 -26.73 -20.42
CA SER A 171 4.04 -27.88 -20.76
C SER A 171 4.90 -27.60 -22.00
N VAL A 172 6.21 -27.75 -21.84
CA VAL A 172 7.20 -27.65 -22.92
C VAL A 172 7.49 -29.04 -23.48
N SER A 173 7.49 -29.18 -24.80
CA SER A 173 7.76 -30.42 -25.53
C SER A 173 8.85 -30.20 -26.59
N LYS A 174 9.22 -31.25 -27.34
CA LYS A 174 10.15 -31.15 -28.47
C LYS A 174 9.66 -30.28 -29.64
N HIS A 175 8.38 -29.87 -29.65
CA HIS A 175 7.81 -29.00 -30.68
C HIS A 175 6.75 -28.09 -30.06
N THR A 176 7.12 -27.32 -29.04
CA THR A 176 6.19 -26.44 -28.33
C THR A 176 5.68 -25.37 -29.29
N LYS A 177 4.39 -25.39 -29.61
CA LYS A 177 3.77 -24.41 -30.49
C LYS A 177 3.67 -23.06 -29.78
N ALA A 178 4.03 -21.99 -30.49
CA ALA A 178 3.94 -20.62 -29.99
C ALA A 178 3.64 -19.65 -31.13
N THR A 179 3.21 -18.45 -30.77
CA THR A 179 3.22 -17.29 -31.67
C THR A 179 4.49 -16.47 -31.42
N LEU A 180 5.25 -16.22 -32.46
CA LEU A 180 6.38 -15.30 -32.46
C LEU A 180 5.86 -13.88 -32.67
N THR A 181 6.24 -12.95 -31.81
CA THR A 181 6.01 -11.50 -31.98
C THR A 181 7.33 -10.76 -32.12
N VAL A 182 7.29 -9.53 -32.64
CA VAL A 182 8.48 -8.67 -32.74
C VAL A 182 8.46 -7.64 -31.60
N ASN A 183 9.57 -7.54 -30.88
CA ASN A 183 9.76 -6.57 -29.79
C ASN A 183 11.16 -5.98 -29.82
N SER A 184 11.26 -4.75 -29.28
CA SER A 184 12.54 -4.08 -29.03
C SER A 184 12.92 -4.23 -27.56
N PHE A 185 14.17 -4.61 -27.30
CA PHE A 185 14.77 -4.74 -25.96
C PHE A 185 15.73 -3.60 -25.65
N GLU A 186 15.84 -2.63 -26.55
CA GLU A 186 16.67 -1.46 -26.40
C GLU A 186 16.05 -0.44 -25.43
N LYS A 187 16.92 0.43 -24.90
CA LYS A 187 16.47 1.54 -24.07
C LYS A 187 15.61 2.51 -24.89
N GLY A 188 14.33 2.61 -24.55
CA GLY A 188 13.36 3.43 -25.27
C GLY A 188 12.46 2.64 -26.24
N GLY A 189 12.65 1.32 -26.34
CA GLY A 189 11.83 0.40 -27.16
C GLY A 189 10.42 0.11 -26.63
N GLY A 190 10.01 0.73 -25.52
CA GLY A 190 8.66 0.61 -24.95
C GLY A 190 8.52 -0.39 -23.79
N SER A 191 9.55 -1.20 -23.51
CA SER A 191 9.65 -2.05 -22.32
C SER A 191 10.65 -1.49 -21.30
N GLY A 192 10.54 -1.93 -20.05
CA GLY A 192 11.56 -1.67 -19.01
C GLY A 192 12.79 -2.57 -19.19
N PRO A 193 13.80 -2.48 -18.31
CA PRO A 193 14.93 -3.41 -18.33
C PRO A 193 14.46 -4.86 -18.19
N CYS A 194 15.15 -5.78 -18.87
CA CYS A 194 14.77 -7.20 -18.98
C CYS A 194 14.84 -7.93 -17.63
N ALA A 195 13.88 -8.82 -17.37
CA ALA A 195 13.69 -9.47 -16.08
C ALA A 195 14.85 -10.38 -15.63
N CYS A 196 15.65 -10.93 -16.54
CA CYS A 196 16.72 -11.86 -16.18
C CYS A 196 17.96 -11.19 -15.59
N ASP A 197 18.30 -9.96 -16.01
CA ASP A 197 19.53 -9.26 -15.62
C ASP A 197 19.35 -7.78 -15.29
N GLY A 198 18.16 -7.22 -15.47
CA GLY A 198 17.87 -5.82 -15.25
C GLY A 198 18.54 -4.89 -16.28
N GLN A 199 18.87 -5.39 -17.47
CA GLN A 199 19.55 -4.63 -18.53
C GLN A 199 18.67 -4.42 -19.76
N PHE A 200 19.05 -3.45 -20.59
CA PHE A 200 18.56 -3.34 -21.96
C PHE A 200 19.53 -4.05 -22.89
N HIS A 201 19.03 -4.61 -23.98
CA HIS A 201 19.82 -5.38 -24.93
C HIS A 201 19.63 -4.83 -26.33
N ASP A 202 20.67 -4.96 -27.16
CA ASP A 202 20.66 -4.50 -28.55
C ASP A 202 19.77 -5.40 -29.42
N ASP A 203 18.92 -4.81 -30.26
CA ASP A 203 17.95 -5.55 -31.07
C ASP A 203 18.62 -6.39 -32.18
N ASP A 204 19.89 -6.15 -32.50
CA ASP A 204 20.71 -6.98 -33.37
C ASP A 204 21.25 -8.25 -32.65
N THR A 205 20.96 -8.42 -31.36
CA THR A 205 21.25 -9.65 -30.60
C THR A 205 20.07 -10.62 -30.68
N ARG A 206 20.32 -11.93 -30.83
CA ARG A 206 19.27 -12.97 -30.85
C ARG A 206 18.76 -13.25 -29.45
N ILE A 207 17.79 -12.46 -29.02
CA ILE A 207 17.18 -12.54 -27.69
C ILE A 207 15.64 -12.55 -27.76
N VAL A 208 15.04 -13.11 -26.70
CA VAL A 208 13.59 -13.25 -26.56
C VAL A 208 13.10 -13.02 -25.14
N ALA A 209 11.83 -12.62 -25.02
CA ALA A 209 11.02 -12.77 -23.83
C ALA A 209 10.08 -13.97 -23.96
N LEU A 210 9.85 -14.68 -22.86
CA LEU A 210 8.89 -15.78 -22.83
C LEU A 210 7.63 -15.40 -22.07
N SER A 211 6.49 -15.94 -22.48
CA SER A 211 5.24 -15.86 -21.70
C SER A 211 5.44 -16.40 -20.27
N PRO A 212 4.66 -15.96 -19.27
CA PRO A 212 4.95 -16.23 -17.85
C PRO A 212 5.12 -17.72 -17.52
N CYS A 213 4.28 -18.57 -18.14
CA CYS A 213 4.37 -20.02 -17.95
C CYS A 213 5.66 -20.65 -18.48
N TRP A 214 6.21 -20.15 -19.59
CA TRP A 214 7.44 -20.68 -20.17
C TRP A 214 8.67 -20.02 -19.56
N TYR A 215 8.58 -18.74 -19.19
CA TYR A 215 9.58 -18.05 -18.39
C TYR A 215 9.80 -18.76 -17.04
N ASN A 216 8.71 -19.26 -16.43
CA ASN A 216 8.70 -20.12 -15.25
C ASN A 216 9.53 -19.54 -14.10
N GLY A 217 9.23 -18.29 -13.73
CA GLY A 217 9.92 -17.57 -12.65
C GLY A 217 11.42 -17.38 -12.92
N GLY A 218 11.83 -17.32 -14.18
CA GLY A 218 13.23 -17.12 -14.59
C GLY A 218 14.03 -18.42 -14.71
N SER A 219 13.41 -19.61 -14.64
CA SER A 219 14.16 -20.87 -14.77
C SER A 219 14.86 -21.03 -16.12
N ARG A 220 14.46 -20.26 -17.14
CA ARG A 220 15.07 -20.22 -18.47
C ARG A 220 15.97 -19.00 -18.70
N CYS A 221 16.14 -18.13 -17.71
CA CYS A 221 16.98 -16.94 -17.87
C CYS A 221 18.39 -17.29 -18.32
N MET A 222 18.86 -16.57 -19.33
CA MET A 222 20.17 -16.74 -19.96
C MET A 222 20.42 -18.11 -20.60
N ASN A 223 19.41 -18.98 -20.66
CA ASN A 223 19.46 -20.22 -21.43
C ASN A 223 19.03 -19.95 -22.88
N ARG A 224 19.47 -20.83 -23.77
CA ARG A 224 19.09 -20.78 -25.18
C ARG A 224 17.85 -21.63 -25.43
N ILE A 225 17.02 -21.15 -26.34
CA ILE A 225 15.96 -21.92 -26.98
C ILE A 225 16.23 -21.99 -28.48
N ILE A 226 15.73 -23.04 -29.12
CA ILE A 226 15.74 -23.20 -30.57
C ILE A 226 14.34 -22.88 -31.09
N ILE A 227 14.24 -21.93 -32.01
CA ILE A 227 12.99 -21.49 -32.64
C ILE A 227 13.00 -21.98 -34.09
N ASN A 228 11.91 -22.60 -34.53
CA ASN A 228 11.74 -23.12 -35.88
C ASN A 228 10.55 -22.43 -36.56
N ALA A 229 10.80 -21.86 -37.74
CA ALA A 229 9.81 -21.17 -38.55
C ALA A 229 10.27 -21.14 -40.01
N ASN A 230 9.35 -21.16 -40.98
CA ASN A 230 9.67 -20.98 -42.40
C ASN A 230 10.79 -21.91 -42.95
N GLY A 231 10.88 -23.15 -42.43
CA GLY A 231 11.93 -24.10 -42.78
C GLY A 231 13.34 -23.75 -42.26
N GLN A 232 13.46 -22.70 -41.45
CA GLN A 232 14.69 -22.26 -40.78
C GLN A 232 14.63 -22.55 -39.28
N SER A 233 15.81 -22.55 -38.65
CA SER A 233 15.97 -22.69 -37.21
C SER A 233 16.97 -21.67 -36.70
N VAL A 234 16.70 -21.05 -35.56
CA VAL A 234 17.61 -20.09 -34.91
C VAL A 234 17.64 -20.32 -33.40
N ASP A 235 18.83 -20.19 -32.81
CA ASP A 235 18.99 -20.14 -31.37
C ASP A 235 18.86 -18.70 -30.85
N ALA A 236 18.18 -18.53 -29.71
CA ALA A 236 18.03 -17.23 -29.06
C ALA A 236 18.13 -17.37 -27.53
N ILE A 237 18.66 -16.33 -26.88
CA ILE A 237 18.82 -16.29 -25.41
C ILE A 237 17.56 -15.69 -24.79
N VAL A 238 17.03 -16.33 -23.76
CA VAL A 238 15.91 -15.80 -22.98
C VAL A 238 16.43 -14.75 -22.01
N VAL A 239 15.99 -13.49 -22.19
CA VAL A 239 16.41 -12.36 -21.35
C VAL A 239 15.28 -11.76 -20.54
N ASP A 240 14.02 -12.03 -20.89
CA ASP A 240 12.88 -11.35 -20.27
C ASP A 240 11.62 -12.22 -20.12
N GLU A 241 10.70 -11.72 -19.30
CA GLU A 241 9.34 -12.22 -19.16
C GLU A 241 8.37 -11.29 -19.87
N CYS A 242 7.61 -11.80 -20.84
CA CYS A 242 6.45 -11.07 -21.34
C CYS A 242 5.26 -11.26 -20.39
N ALA A 243 5.17 -10.42 -19.35
CA ALA A 243 4.16 -10.55 -18.29
C ALA A 243 2.68 -10.54 -18.77
N GLY A 244 2.40 -9.89 -19.91
CA GLY A 244 1.06 -9.81 -20.51
C GLY A 244 0.76 -10.88 -21.55
N CYS A 245 1.74 -11.70 -21.91
CA CYS A 245 1.63 -12.65 -23.02
C CYS A 245 0.95 -13.97 -22.65
N ASN A 246 0.48 -14.69 -23.68
CA ASN A 246 -0.01 -16.06 -23.56
C ASN A 246 0.42 -16.88 -24.77
N ALA A 247 1.24 -17.89 -24.56
CA ALA A 247 1.82 -18.73 -25.61
C ALA A 247 2.58 -17.96 -26.70
N ILE A 248 3.25 -16.87 -26.30
CA ILE A 248 4.09 -16.02 -27.14
C ILE A 248 5.57 -16.18 -26.79
N VAL A 249 6.40 -16.22 -27.83
CA VAL A 249 7.84 -15.93 -27.79
C VAL A 249 8.00 -14.54 -28.40
N ASP A 250 8.38 -13.56 -27.59
CA ASP A 250 8.49 -12.18 -28.04
C ASP A 250 9.95 -11.88 -28.38
N ALA A 251 10.25 -11.55 -29.63
CA ALA A 251 11.60 -11.70 -30.15
C ALA A 251 12.14 -10.43 -30.81
N SER A 252 13.44 -10.23 -30.65
CA SER A 252 14.22 -9.16 -31.31
C SER A 252 14.18 -9.29 -32.84
N LYS A 253 14.41 -8.17 -33.54
CA LYS A 253 14.52 -8.17 -35.02
C LYS A 253 15.58 -9.15 -35.53
N ALA A 254 16.66 -9.39 -34.78
CA ALA A 254 17.70 -10.35 -35.15
C ALA A 254 17.18 -11.80 -35.29
N VAL A 255 16.25 -12.21 -34.42
CA VAL A 255 15.61 -13.54 -34.48
C VAL A 255 14.72 -13.63 -35.72
N TRP A 256 13.92 -12.60 -35.99
CA TRP A 256 13.06 -12.53 -37.19
C TRP A 256 13.87 -12.62 -38.48
N ASN A 257 14.95 -11.83 -38.58
CA ASN A 257 15.84 -11.81 -39.73
C ASN A 257 16.50 -13.18 -39.96
N ALA A 258 16.94 -13.85 -38.89
CA ALA A 258 17.57 -15.18 -38.98
C ALA A 258 16.60 -16.27 -39.45
N LEU A 259 15.29 -16.12 -39.17
CA LEU A 259 14.24 -17.02 -39.68
C LEU A 259 13.75 -16.64 -41.09
N GLY A 260 14.28 -15.56 -41.68
CA GLY A 260 13.85 -15.04 -42.97
C GLY A 260 12.40 -14.55 -42.95
N LEU A 261 11.94 -13.98 -41.82
CA LEU A 261 10.59 -13.46 -41.64
C LEU A 261 10.58 -11.93 -41.78
N ASP A 262 9.49 -11.40 -42.33
CA ASP A 262 9.27 -9.95 -42.42
C ASP A 262 8.68 -9.42 -41.12
N THR A 263 9.42 -8.54 -40.44
CA THR A 263 8.99 -7.89 -39.19
C THR A 263 7.73 -7.05 -39.35
N ASN A 264 7.37 -6.60 -40.57
CA ASN A 264 6.14 -5.84 -40.81
C ASN A 264 4.87 -6.68 -40.65
N VAL A 265 4.97 -8.01 -40.68
CA VAL A 265 3.83 -8.91 -40.39
C VAL A 265 3.51 -8.90 -38.89
N GLY A 266 4.53 -8.76 -38.04
CA GLY A 266 4.42 -8.60 -36.59
C GLY A 266 4.04 -9.86 -35.80
N VAL A 267 3.49 -10.89 -36.45
CA VAL A 267 3.13 -12.19 -35.84
C VAL A 267 3.45 -13.37 -36.76
N TYR A 268 3.90 -14.49 -36.21
CA TYR A 268 4.14 -15.72 -36.97
C TYR A 268 3.99 -16.99 -36.12
N ASP A 269 3.45 -18.07 -36.68
CA ASP A 269 3.34 -19.35 -35.95
C ASP A 269 4.66 -20.12 -35.99
N ILE A 270 5.14 -20.53 -34.82
CA ILE A 270 6.44 -21.19 -34.65
C ILE A 270 6.34 -22.46 -33.81
N THR A 271 7.42 -23.24 -33.81
CA THR A 271 7.68 -24.20 -32.74
C THR A 271 9.01 -23.90 -32.07
N TRP A 272 9.11 -24.15 -30.76
CA TRP A 272 10.37 -23.97 -30.04
C TRP A 272 10.65 -25.10 -29.05
N THR A 273 11.91 -25.21 -28.66
CA THR A 273 12.42 -26.13 -27.64
C THR A 273 13.53 -25.49 -26.82
N ASP A 274 13.75 -25.99 -25.60
CA ASP A 274 15.02 -25.75 -24.91
C ASP A 274 16.19 -26.30 -25.77
N ALA A 275 17.33 -25.60 -25.76
CA ALA A 275 18.54 -25.97 -26.53
C ALA A 275 19.41 -27.03 -25.82
#